data_AF-A0AAV9UAD8-F1
#
_entry.id   AF-A0AAV9UAD8-F1
#
_cell.length_a   1.000
_cell.length_b   1.000
_cell.length_c   1.000
_cell.angle_alpha   90.00
_cell.angle_beta   90.00
_cell.angle_gamma   90.00
#
_symmetry.space_group_name_H-M   'P 1'
#
loop_
_entity.id
_entity.type
_entity.pdbx_description
1 polymer ?
#
loop_
_entity_poly.entity_id
_entity_poly.type
_entity_poly.pdbx_seq_one_letter_code
_entity_poly.pdbx_strand_id
1 'polypeptide(L)'
;MTQPPPPPSNMPGPPARAQSHQSGTITQHWNDLPAGYIPSPTASLSRSTSRNSNLVPGTAASRGVSPLGGGTPVDKASPRSTEAVDGEASGGIATQSEDSHPLSTLLPALYNLSTTLSQSERTQLQTRINKSLLPKTGDGGTTSGQKEWIRELLQGFVVDETLDVKACREEIVGFMRRESGVAGWAGGLRRVVECVIPKENS
;
A
#
# COMPACT_ATOMS: atom_id res chain seq x y z
N MET A 1 47.91 -11.88 51.19
CA MET A 1 48.00 -12.53 49.86
C MET A 1 47.13 -11.71 48.93
N THR A 2 47.74 -10.89 48.07
CA THR A 2 47.05 -9.89 47.26
C THR A 2 46.90 -10.42 45.84
N GLN A 3 45.66 -10.62 45.40
CA GLN A 3 45.34 -11.19 44.09
C GLN A 3 45.59 -10.15 42.97
N PRO A 4 46.28 -10.52 41.87
CA PRO A 4 46.50 -9.61 40.75
C PRO A 4 45.21 -9.39 39.93
N PRO A 5 45.05 -8.23 39.27
CA PRO A 5 43.86 -7.90 38.50
C PRO A 5 43.75 -8.75 37.22
N PRO A 6 42.51 -9.02 36.74
CA PRO A 6 42.26 -9.80 35.54
C PRO A 6 42.65 -9.03 34.26
N PRO A 7 43.00 -9.75 33.16
CA PRO A 7 43.35 -9.14 31.89
C PRO A 7 42.14 -8.51 31.19
N PRO A 8 42.35 -7.46 30.37
CA PRO A 8 41.27 -6.79 29.65
C PRO A 8 40.68 -7.69 28.56
N SER A 9 39.35 -7.74 28.52
CA SER A 9 38.57 -8.48 27.52
C SER A 9 38.74 -7.86 26.13
N ASN A 10 39.21 -8.68 25.19
CA ASN A 10 39.43 -8.32 23.80
C ASN A 10 38.06 -8.20 23.09
N MET A 11 37.48 -6.99 23.06
CA MET A 11 36.21 -6.73 22.38
C MET A 11 36.41 -6.75 20.85
N PRO A 12 35.61 -7.52 20.09
CA PRO A 12 35.66 -7.48 18.63
C PRO A 12 35.25 -6.10 18.13
N GLY A 13 36.08 -5.51 17.27
CA GLY A 13 35.86 -4.20 16.68
C GLY A 13 34.61 -4.16 15.79
N PRO A 14 34.03 -2.96 15.56
CA PRO A 14 32.84 -2.78 14.74
C PRO A 14 33.09 -3.25 13.29
N PRO A 15 32.07 -3.81 12.62
CA PRO A 15 32.20 -4.24 11.22
C PRO A 15 32.56 -3.06 10.32
N ALA A 16 33.41 -3.34 9.32
CA ALA A 16 33.84 -2.36 8.34
C ALA A 16 32.63 -1.71 7.63
N ARG A 17 32.60 -0.38 7.64
CA ARG A 17 31.60 0.44 6.95
C ARG A 17 31.59 0.09 5.46
N ALA A 18 30.42 -0.24 4.92
CA ALA A 18 30.26 -0.57 3.50
C ALA A 18 30.84 0.56 2.64
N GLN A 19 31.89 0.25 1.89
CA GLN A 19 32.47 1.17 0.92
C GLN A 19 31.55 1.20 -0.30
N SER A 20 30.97 2.37 -0.58
CA SER A 20 30.28 2.61 -1.84
C SER A 20 31.29 2.48 -2.97
N HIS A 21 31.11 1.47 -3.84
CA HIS A 21 31.95 1.25 -5.02
C HIS A 21 31.68 2.26 -6.16
N GLN A 22 30.90 3.31 -5.93
CA GLN A 22 30.56 4.28 -6.96
C GLN A 22 31.61 5.40 -7.03
N SER A 23 32.78 5.06 -7.59
CA SER A 23 33.77 6.05 -8.02
C SER A 23 33.54 6.34 -9.50
N GLY A 24 32.88 7.45 -9.81
CA GLY A 24 32.69 7.95 -11.17
C GLY A 24 31.93 9.26 -11.19
N THR A 25 32.30 10.17 -12.09
CA THR A 25 31.53 11.38 -12.36
C THR A 25 30.20 10.96 -12.99
N ILE A 26 29.09 11.13 -12.27
CA ILE A 26 27.75 10.91 -12.81
C ILE A 26 27.47 12.06 -13.78
N THR A 27 27.84 11.89 -15.05
CA THR A 27 27.57 12.85 -16.13
C THR A 27 26.12 12.81 -16.61
N GLN A 28 25.36 11.77 -16.23
CA GLN A 28 23.94 11.64 -16.57
C GLN A 28 23.12 11.55 -15.29
N HIS A 29 22.57 12.68 -14.90
CA HIS A 29 21.55 12.78 -13.87
C HIS A 29 20.22 12.27 -14.44
N TRP A 30 19.44 11.54 -13.63
CA TRP A 30 18.15 10.98 -14.08
C TRP A 30 17.11 12.04 -14.49
N ASN A 31 17.29 13.34 -14.21
CA ASN A 31 16.45 14.40 -14.82
C ASN A 31 17.03 15.03 -16.09
N ASP A 32 18.13 14.54 -16.63
CA ASP A 32 18.69 15.05 -17.90
C ASP A 32 18.16 14.23 -19.09
N LEU A 33 16.84 14.02 -19.13
CA LEU A 33 16.18 13.53 -20.32
C LEU A 33 16.01 14.73 -21.28
N PRO A 34 16.43 14.62 -22.54
CA PRO A 34 16.22 15.68 -23.52
C PRO A 34 14.72 15.96 -23.64
N ALA A 35 14.35 17.25 -23.69
CA ALA A 35 12.98 17.76 -23.67
C ALA A 35 12.10 17.39 -24.90
N GLY A 36 12.42 16.32 -25.61
CA GLY A 36 11.70 15.84 -26.79
C GLY A 36 11.43 14.34 -26.83
N TYR A 37 11.79 13.56 -25.80
CA TYR A 37 11.51 12.12 -25.81
C TYR A 37 10.10 11.82 -25.26
N ILE A 38 9.08 12.05 -26.10
CA ILE A 38 7.76 11.46 -25.91
C ILE A 38 7.80 10.12 -26.67
N PRO A 39 7.92 8.96 -26.01
CA PRO A 39 7.81 7.70 -26.73
C PRO A 39 6.39 7.55 -27.28
N SER A 40 6.26 7.58 -28.61
CA SER A 40 5.04 7.21 -29.30
C SER A 40 4.60 5.81 -28.87
N PRO A 41 3.32 5.58 -28.53
CA PRO A 41 2.85 4.28 -28.10
C PRO A 41 2.72 3.35 -29.31
N THR A 42 3.82 2.71 -29.70
CA THR A 42 3.79 1.66 -30.72
C THR A 42 4.17 0.33 -30.09
N ALA A 43 3.15 -0.53 -29.98
CA ALA A 43 3.19 -1.98 -29.99
C ALA A 43 4.08 -2.72 -28.95
N SER A 44 3.37 -3.38 -28.02
CA SER A 44 3.66 -4.68 -27.41
C SER A 44 5.00 -5.35 -27.75
N LEU A 45 5.88 -5.45 -26.76
CA LEU A 45 6.88 -6.52 -26.73
C LEU A 45 7.01 -7.12 -25.33
N SER A 46 6.79 -8.43 -25.30
CA SER A 46 6.83 -9.39 -24.21
C SER A 46 7.83 -9.09 -23.09
N ARG A 47 7.33 -9.07 -21.85
CA ARG A 47 8.16 -9.17 -20.64
C ARG A 47 8.86 -10.53 -20.62
N SER A 48 10.13 -10.54 -20.99
CA SER A 48 11.05 -11.66 -20.77
C SER A 48 11.43 -11.71 -19.29
N THR A 49 11.10 -12.81 -18.62
CA THR A 49 11.49 -13.12 -17.25
C THR A 49 12.98 -13.47 -17.20
N SER A 50 13.84 -12.53 -16.79
CA SER A 50 15.22 -12.88 -16.43
C SER A 50 15.26 -13.33 -14.97
N ARG A 51 15.38 -14.65 -14.80
CA ARG A 51 15.73 -15.34 -13.56
C ARG A 51 17.14 -14.90 -13.13
N ASN A 52 17.24 -14.21 -12.00
CA ASN A 52 18.53 -14.01 -11.34
C ASN A 52 18.88 -15.30 -10.57
N SER A 53 19.69 -16.16 -11.19
CA SER A 53 20.27 -17.35 -10.55
C SER A 53 21.51 -16.95 -9.75
N ASN A 54 21.36 -16.80 -8.43
CA ASN A 54 22.51 -16.77 -7.51
C ASN A 54 23.11 -18.18 -7.42
N LEU A 55 24.18 -18.42 -8.17
CA LEU A 55 25.07 -19.57 -7.99
C LEU A 55 26.03 -19.25 -6.83
N VAL A 56 25.96 -20.06 -5.77
CA VAL A 56 26.96 -20.10 -4.69
C VAL A 56 27.80 -21.36 -4.90
N PRO A 57 29.14 -21.27 -5.01
CA PRO A 57 30.02 -22.44 -4.97
C PRO A 57 30.48 -22.69 -3.54
N GLY A 58 30.36 -23.93 -3.03
CA GLY A 58 30.82 -24.25 -1.68
C GLY A 58 30.61 -25.70 -1.25
N THR A 59 31.41 -26.58 -1.84
CA THR A 59 31.98 -27.84 -1.31
C THR A 59 31.43 -28.50 -0.02
N ALA A 60 31.05 -29.77 -0.21
CA ALA A 60 31.37 -30.96 0.60
C ALA A 60 30.34 -31.54 1.59
N ALA A 61 30.15 -32.86 1.39
CA ALA A 61 29.79 -33.93 2.33
C ALA A 61 28.30 -34.24 2.60
N SER A 62 27.82 -35.24 1.82
CA SER A 62 27.26 -36.51 2.30
C SER A 62 25.91 -36.58 3.04
N ARG A 63 25.13 -37.57 2.59
CA ARG A 63 23.87 -38.16 3.13
C ARG A 63 22.63 -37.34 2.79
N GLY A 64 21.74 -37.74 1.88
CA GLY A 64 21.24 -39.08 1.60
C GLY A 64 19.91 -39.29 2.34
N VAL A 65 18.82 -38.71 1.82
CA VAL A 65 17.42 -39.11 2.09
C VAL A 65 16.53 -38.61 0.95
N SER A 66 15.95 -39.53 0.19
CA SER A 66 14.67 -39.32 -0.50
C SER A 66 13.58 -39.92 0.40
N PRO A 67 12.43 -39.26 0.53
CA PRO A 67 11.18 -39.85 0.02
C PRO A 67 10.27 -38.77 -0.60
N LEU A 68 9.66 -38.96 -1.77
CA LEU A 68 8.58 -39.90 -2.11
C LEU A 68 7.32 -39.69 -1.25
N GLY A 69 6.28 -39.05 -1.80
CA GLY A 69 4.90 -39.26 -1.35
C GLY A 69 3.94 -38.07 -1.44
N GLY A 70 2.85 -38.26 -2.20
CA GLY A 70 1.55 -37.58 -2.05
C GLY A 70 1.34 -36.35 -2.94
N GLY A 71 0.62 -36.37 -4.07
CA GLY A 71 -0.49 -37.23 -4.46
C GLY A 71 -1.79 -36.81 -3.78
N THR A 72 -2.41 -35.71 -4.21
CA THR A 72 -3.87 -35.52 -4.06
C THR A 72 -4.48 -35.11 -5.40
N PRO A 73 -5.44 -35.88 -5.92
CA PRO A 73 -6.16 -35.54 -7.14
C PRO A 73 -7.32 -34.58 -6.87
N VAL A 74 -7.66 -33.89 -7.94
CA VAL A 74 -8.84 -33.06 -8.16
C VAL A 74 -10.13 -33.88 -8.03
N ASP A 75 -11.09 -33.39 -7.25
CA ASP A 75 -12.51 -33.81 -7.27
C ASP A 75 -13.32 -32.50 -7.19
N LYS A 76 -13.88 -31.97 -8.28
CA LYS A 76 -15.04 -32.41 -9.07
C LYS A 76 -16.37 -32.32 -8.29
N ALA A 77 -17.09 -31.25 -8.64
CA ALA A 77 -18.54 -31.13 -8.70
C ALA A 77 -19.37 -31.26 -7.40
N SER A 78 -19.98 -30.13 -7.03
CA SER A 78 -21.35 -30.11 -6.50
C SER A 78 -22.15 -29.04 -7.27
N PRO A 79 -23.05 -29.41 -8.19
CA PRO A 79 -24.10 -28.52 -8.63
C PRO A 79 -25.17 -28.51 -7.53
N ARG A 80 -25.22 -27.44 -6.73
CA ARG A 80 -26.33 -27.24 -5.80
C ARG A 80 -27.48 -26.62 -6.57
N SER A 81 -28.58 -27.36 -6.58
CA SER A 81 -29.84 -27.10 -7.24
C SER A 81 -30.34 -25.67 -7.10
N THR A 82 -30.67 -25.12 -8.26
CA THR A 82 -31.56 -23.99 -8.48
C THR A 82 -32.98 -24.41 -8.06
N GLU A 83 -33.44 -23.94 -6.91
CA GLU A 83 -34.88 -23.90 -6.62
C GLU A 83 -35.38 -22.52 -7.02
N ALA A 84 -36.20 -22.51 -8.07
CA ALA A 84 -36.95 -21.37 -8.54
C ALA A 84 -37.96 -20.98 -7.46
N VAL A 85 -37.81 -19.76 -6.94
CA VAL A 85 -38.85 -19.06 -6.20
C VAL A 85 -39.28 -17.89 -7.07
N ASP A 86 -40.33 -18.12 -7.85
CA ASP A 86 -41.22 -17.10 -8.38
C ASP A 86 -41.87 -16.40 -7.19
N GLY A 87 -41.55 -15.12 -7.00
CA GLY A 87 -41.96 -14.38 -5.82
C GLY A 87 -41.75 -12.88 -5.97
N GLU A 88 -42.70 -12.25 -6.64
CA GLU A 88 -43.16 -10.88 -6.42
C GLU A 88 -42.16 -9.72 -6.58
N ALA A 89 -42.42 -8.95 -7.64
CA ALA A 89 -41.96 -7.59 -7.84
C ALA A 89 -42.42 -6.70 -6.66
N SER A 90 -41.61 -6.64 -5.60
CA SER A 90 -41.73 -5.64 -4.56
C SER A 90 -40.68 -4.57 -4.82
N GLY A 91 -41.16 -3.38 -5.20
CA GLY A 91 -40.36 -2.22 -5.54
C GLY A 91 -39.31 -1.95 -4.47
N GLY A 92 -38.06 -2.27 -4.79
CA GLY A 92 -36.90 -1.84 -4.02
C GLY A 92 -36.87 -0.33 -4.07
N ILE A 93 -37.38 0.29 -3.01
CA ILE A 93 -37.13 1.68 -2.66
C ILE A 93 -35.61 1.76 -2.53
N ALA A 94 -34.96 2.15 -3.62
CA ALA A 94 -33.61 2.66 -3.59
C ALA A 94 -33.69 3.93 -2.76
N THR A 95 -33.54 3.79 -1.45
CA THR A 95 -33.21 4.88 -0.54
C THR A 95 -31.84 5.36 -0.97
N GLN A 96 -31.81 6.16 -2.04
CA GLN A 96 -30.68 6.99 -2.37
C GLN A 96 -30.55 7.93 -1.18
N SER A 97 -29.61 7.65 -0.29
CA SER A 97 -29.16 8.62 0.70
C SER A 97 -28.59 9.82 -0.07
N GLU A 98 -29.45 10.77 -0.41
CA GLU A 98 -29.19 11.92 -1.28
C GLU A 98 -28.10 12.87 -0.75
N ASP A 99 -27.68 12.73 0.51
CA ASP A 99 -26.65 13.57 1.13
C ASP A 99 -25.24 12.95 1.19
N SER A 100 -25.03 11.80 0.53
CA SER A 100 -23.71 11.18 0.49
C SER A 100 -22.81 11.86 -0.54
N HIS A 101 -21.95 12.78 -0.09
CA HIS A 101 -20.98 13.45 -0.96
C HIS A 101 -20.11 12.43 -1.70
N PRO A 102 -19.93 12.58 -3.03
CA PRO A 102 -19.13 11.63 -3.80
C PRO A 102 -17.66 11.72 -3.37
N LEU A 103 -16.96 10.59 -3.43
CA LEU A 103 -15.55 10.49 -3.05
C LEU A 103 -14.66 11.48 -3.83
N SER A 104 -15.07 11.80 -5.05
CA SER A 104 -14.43 12.78 -5.93
C SER A 104 -14.49 14.21 -5.42
N THR A 105 -15.44 14.56 -4.54
CA THR A 105 -15.52 15.89 -3.90
C THR A 105 -14.83 15.89 -2.54
N LEU A 106 -14.93 14.80 -1.78
CA LEU A 106 -14.32 14.68 -0.45
C LEU A 106 -12.78 14.64 -0.49
N LEU A 107 -12.18 13.94 -1.46
CA LEU A 107 -10.72 13.85 -1.56
C LEU A 107 -10.05 15.21 -1.82
N PRO A 108 -10.49 16.03 -2.80
CA PRO A 108 -9.99 17.39 -2.95
C PRO A 108 -10.17 18.24 -1.69
N ALA A 109 -11.31 18.12 -1.00
CA ALA A 109 -11.56 18.84 0.24
C ALA A 109 -10.53 18.48 1.32
N LEU A 110 -10.23 17.20 1.50
CA LEU A 110 -9.18 16.72 2.40
C LEU A 110 -7.80 17.32 2.05
N TYR A 111 -7.44 17.38 0.77
CA TYR A 111 -6.13 17.93 0.35
C TYR A 111 -6.01 19.45 0.45
N ASN A 112 -7.13 20.15 0.51
CA ASN A 112 -7.20 21.60 0.68
C ASN A 112 -7.12 22.05 2.15
N LEU A 113 -7.18 21.11 3.11
CA LEU A 113 -6.98 21.42 4.52
C LEU A 113 -5.55 21.93 4.78
N SER A 114 -5.39 22.77 5.80
CA SER A 114 -4.07 23.22 6.25
C SER A 114 -3.29 22.02 6.78
N THR A 115 -2.14 21.71 6.17
CA THR A 115 -1.29 20.59 6.58
C THR A 115 0.15 21.02 6.84
N THR A 116 0.84 20.29 7.71
CA THR A 116 2.30 20.43 7.92
C THR A 116 3.15 19.71 6.86
N LEU A 117 2.52 18.97 5.93
CA LEU A 117 3.22 18.24 4.86
C LEU A 117 3.85 19.17 3.84
N SER A 118 5.02 18.75 3.32
CA SER A 118 5.61 19.39 2.14
C SER A 118 4.76 19.15 0.88
N GLN A 119 4.86 20.06 -0.10
CA GLN A 119 4.10 19.95 -1.35
C GLN A 119 4.42 18.67 -2.15
N SER A 120 5.67 18.22 -2.13
CA SER A 120 6.10 16.99 -2.79
C SER A 120 5.49 15.75 -2.12
N GLU A 121 5.50 15.69 -0.77
CA GLU A 121 4.89 14.62 0.00
C GLU A 121 3.37 14.57 -0.23
N ARG A 122 2.70 15.73 -0.19
CA ARG A 122 1.26 15.85 -0.50
C ARG A 122 0.94 15.29 -1.89
N THR A 123 1.70 15.67 -2.90
CA THR A 123 1.50 15.20 -4.29
C THR A 123 1.69 13.68 -4.40
N GLN A 124 2.68 13.12 -3.72
CA GLN A 124 2.92 11.67 -3.71
C GLN A 124 1.77 10.90 -3.03
N LEU A 125 1.30 11.39 -1.88
CA LEU A 125 0.18 10.77 -1.15
C LEU A 125 -1.12 10.87 -1.95
N GLN A 126 -1.41 12.05 -2.51
CA GLN A 126 -2.56 12.27 -3.39
C GLN A 126 -2.54 11.31 -4.59
N THR A 127 -1.40 11.17 -5.26
CA THR A 127 -1.26 10.25 -6.41
C THR A 127 -1.54 8.81 -6.00
N ARG A 128 -0.98 8.37 -4.86
CA ARG A 128 -1.16 7.00 -4.35
C ARG A 128 -2.62 6.70 -3.98
N ILE A 129 -3.26 7.63 -3.29
CA ILE A 129 -4.66 7.52 -2.88
C ILE A 129 -5.57 7.54 -4.12
N ASN A 130 -5.42 8.53 -5.00
CA ASN A 130 -6.23 8.65 -6.21
C ASN A 130 -6.10 7.44 -7.13
N LYS A 131 -4.90 6.90 -7.32
CA LYS A 131 -4.68 5.71 -8.14
C LYS A 131 -5.39 4.47 -7.58
N SER A 132 -5.56 4.40 -6.26
CA SER A 132 -6.16 3.23 -5.59
C SER A 132 -7.68 3.35 -5.47
N LEU A 133 -8.20 4.56 -5.27
CA LEU A 133 -9.61 4.82 -5.00
C LEU A 133 -10.43 5.22 -6.22
N LEU A 134 -9.81 5.85 -7.23
CA LEU A 134 -10.52 6.36 -8.39
C LEU A 134 -10.42 5.38 -9.58
N PRO A 135 -11.56 4.92 -10.12
CA PRO A 135 -11.60 3.92 -11.20
C PRO A 135 -11.09 4.46 -12.55
N LYS A 136 -11.01 5.79 -12.73
CA LYS A 136 -10.57 6.40 -13.99
C LYS A 136 -9.10 6.15 -14.33
N THR A 137 -8.30 5.64 -13.40
CA THR A 137 -6.84 5.48 -13.56
C THR A 137 -6.37 4.02 -13.46
N GLY A 138 -7.31 3.07 -13.37
CA GLY A 138 -7.09 1.62 -13.33
C GLY A 138 -8.23 0.91 -12.63
N ASP A 139 -8.27 -0.43 -12.71
CA ASP A 139 -9.15 -1.34 -11.96
C ASP A 139 -8.91 -1.28 -10.43
N GLY A 140 -8.44 -0.12 -9.93
CA GLY A 140 -7.93 0.15 -8.59
C GLY A 140 -8.68 -0.70 -7.61
N GLY A 141 -7.99 -1.74 -7.13
CA GLY A 141 -8.56 -2.96 -6.53
C GLY A 141 -9.27 -2.74 -5.20
N THR A 142 -9.85 -1.57 -5.03
CA THR A 142 -10.76 -1.23 -3.96
C THR A 142 -12.17 -1.64 -4.30
N THR A 143 -12.75 -2.40 -3.38
CA THR A 143 -14.14 -2.85 -3.46
C THR A 143 -15.09 -1.67 -3.21
N SER A 144 -16.36 -1.82 -3.62
CA SER A 144 -17.39 -0.81 -3.34
C SER A 144 -17.53 -0.52 -1.84
N GLY A 145 -17.45 -1.54 -0.98
CA GLY A 145 -17.49 -1.38 0.47
C GLY A 145 -16.31 -0.60 1.04
N GLN A 146 -15.11 -0.74 0.47
CA GLN A 146 -13.95 0.06 0.88
C GLN A 146 -14.10 1.54 0.49
N LYS A 147 -14.75 1.81 -0.65
CA LYS A 147 -15.06 3.18 -1.11
C LYS A 147 -16.17 3.83 -0.30
N GLU A 148 -17.14 3.04 0.15
CA GLU A 148 -18.21 3.49 1.04
C GLU A 148 -17.65 3.81 2.43
N TRP A 149 -16.88 2.91 3.02
CA TRP A 149 -16.25 3.12 4.32
C TRP A 149 -15.39 4.39 4.36
N ILE A 150 -14.53 4.61 3.35
CA ILE A 150 -13.69 5.81 3.33
C ILE A 150 -14.52 7.08 3.07
N ARG A 151 -15.67 6.98 2.37
CA ARG A 151 -16.58 8.12 2.18
C ARG A 151 -17.15 8.55 3.53
N GLU A 152 -17.67 7.61 4.32
CA GLU A 152 -18.21 7.87 5.65
C GLU A 152 -17.16 8.47 6.58
N LEU A 153 -15.95 7.90 6.57
CA LEU A 153 -14.83 8.41 7.36
C LEU A 153 -14.48 9.86 6.99
N LEU A 154 -14.37 10.16 5.68
CA LEU A 154 -14.03 11.49 5.21
C LEU A 154 -15.16 12.49 5.40
N GLN A 155 -16.41 12.07 5.31
CA GLN A 155 -17.56 12.91 5.60
C GLN A 155 -17.58 13.32 7.08
N GLY A 156 -17.43 12.35 7.99
CA GLY A 156 -17.35 12.61 9.43
C GLY A 156 -16.16 13.49 9.83
N PHE A 157 -15.03 13.36 9.13
CA PHE A 157 -13.82 14.14 9.41
C PHE A 157 -13.82 15.54 8.78
N VAL A 158 -14.22 15.67 7.51
CA VAL A 158 -14.05 16.92 6.73
C VAL A 158 -15.32 17.78 6.73
N VAL A 159 -16.50 17.16 6.67
CA VAL A 159 -17.78 17.87 6.51
C VAL A 159 -18.42 18.07 7.87
N ASP A 160 -18.61 16.98 8.60
CA ASP A 160 -19.33 17.03 9.87
C ASP A 160 -18.43 17.47 11.04
N GLU A 161 -17.10 17.41 10.86
CA GLU A 161 -16.07 17.65 11.88
C GLU A 161 -16.36 16.90 13.20
N THR A 162 -17.05 15.75 13.11
CA THR A 162 -17.46 14.91 14.26
C THR A 162 -16.36 13.98 14.73
N LEU A 163 -15.42 13.66 13.84
CA LEU A 163 -14.27 12.81 14.11
C LEU A 163 -13.02 13.66 14.35
N ASP A 164 -12.40 13.48 15.51
CA ASP A 164 -11.09 14.06 15.78
C ASP A 164 -9.99 13.31 15.02
N VAL A 165 -8.81 13.95 14.91
CA VAL A 165 -7.64 13.36 14.22
C VAL A 165 -7.27 12.01 14.82
N LYS A 166 -7.46 11.83 16.14
CA LYS A 166 -7.13 10.58 16.84
C LYS A 166 -8.14 9.47 16.50
N ALA A 167 -9.45 9.70 16.58
CA ALA A 167 -10.44 8.70 16.21
C ALA A 167 -10.32 8.33 14.73
N CYS A 168 -10.15 9.32 13.85
CA CYS A 168 -9.96 9.06 12.42
C CYS A 168 -8.72 8.18 12.16
N ARG A 169 -7.61 8.45 12.85
CA ARG A 169 -6.41 7.60 12.80
C ARG A 169 -6.67 6.17 13.29
N GLU A 170 -7.37 6.00 14.41
CA GLU A 170 -7.69 4.69 14.97
C GLU A 170 -8.60 3.88 14.03
N GLU A 171 -9.60 4.53 13.43
CA GLU A 171 -10.47 3.92 12.41
C GLU A 171 -9.68 3.44 11.20
N ILE A 172 -8.73 4.24 10.69
CA ILE A 172 -7.87 3.83 9.57
C ILE A 172 -6.99 2.63 9.95
N VAL A 173 -6.42 2.62 11.16
CA VAL A 173 -5.61 1.49 11.64
C VAL A 173 -6.49 0.24 11.81
N GLY A 174 -7.69 0.38 12.36
CA GLY A 174 -8.66 -0.71 12.49
C GLY A 174 -9.07 -1.28 11.14
N PHE A 175 -9.28 -0.42 10.14
CA PHE A 175 -9.55 -0.82 8.77
C PHE A 175 -8.38 -1.57 8.13
N MET A 176 -7.14 -1.09 8.28
CA MET A 176 -5.94 -1.78 7.79
C MET A 176 -5.71 -3.17 8.42
N ARG A 177 -6.26 -3.43 9.61
CA ARG A 177 -6.21 -4.75 10.25
C ARG A 177 -7.29 -5.70 9.73
N ARG A 178 -8.45 -5.16 9.35
CA ARG A 178 -9.61 -5.93 8.86
C ARG A 178 -9.45 -6.28 7.37
N GLU A 179 -8.94 -5.34 6.59
CA GLU A 179 -8.87 -5.45 5.14
C GLU A 179 -7.43 -5.69 4.67
N SER A 180 -7.23 -6.73 3.88
CA SER A 180 -5.94 -6.98 3.23
C SER A 180 -5.79 -6.15 1.95
N GLY A 181 -4.55 -5.80 1.58
CA GLY A 181 -4.28 -5.05 0.34
C GLY A 181 -4.55 -3.55 0.39
N VAL A 182 -5.14 -3.02 1.47
CA VAL A 182 -5.42 -1.58 1.62
C VAL A 182 -4.26 -0.80 2.23
N ALA A 183 -3.29 -1.47 2.86
CA ALA A 183 -2.23 -0.84 3.65
C ALA A 183 -1.43 0.22 2.88
N GLY A 184 -1.23 0.02 1.57
CA GLY A 184 -0.47 0.95 0.73
C GLY A 184 -1.10 2.34 0.64
N TRP A 185 -2.41 2.41 0.36
CA TRP A 185 -3.12 3.68 0.21
C TRP A 185 -3.70 4.18 1.53
N ALA A 186 -4.17 3.28 2.40
CA ALA A 186 -4.70 3.63 3.72
C ALA A 186 -3.61 4.22 4.63
N GLY A 187 -2.38 3.70 4.56
CA GLY A 187 -1.24 4.31 5.26
C GLY A 187 -0.93 5.73 4.77
N GLY A 188 -1.13 5.99 3.48
CA GLY A 188 -1.02 7.34 2.93
C GLY A 188 -2.13 8.27 3.42
N LEU A 189 -3.37 7.78 3.48
CA LEU A 189 -4.51 8.52 4.03
C LEU A 189 -4.28 8.88 5.50
N ARG A 190 -3.83 7.92 6.31
CA ARG A 190 -3.47 8.15 7.72
C ARG A 190 -2.44 9.26 7.86
N ARG A 191 -1.40 9.24 7.02
CA ARG A 191 -0.36 10.27 7.04
C ARG A 191 -0.91 11.66 6.71
N VAL A 192 -1.85 11.77 5.76
CA VAL A 192 -2.52 13.04 5.46
C VAL A 192 -3.27 13.54 6.68
N VAL A 193 -4.11 12.69 7.29
CA VAL A 193 -4.93 13.03 8.47
C VAL A 193 -4.06 13.45 9.66
N GLU A 194 -2.99 12.70 9.96
CA GLU A 194 -2.06 13.01 11.07
C GLU A 194 -1.34 14.36 10.90
N CYS A 195 -1.28 14.90 9.68
CA CYS A 195 -0.60 16.16 9.40
C CYS A 195 -1.57 17.35 9.18
N VAL A 196 -2.89 17.14 9.30
CA VAL A 196 -3.86 18.24 9.29
C VAL A 196 -3.70 19.05 10.57
N ILE A 197 -3.60 20.37 10.43
CA ILE A 197 -3.53 21.30 11.54
C ILE A 197 -4.97 21.54 12.04
N PRO A 198 -5.29 21.23 13.30
CA PRO A 198 -6.64 21.47 13.83
C PRO A 198 -6.96 22.96 13.78
N LYS A 199 -8.17 23.31 13.33
CA LYS A 199 -8.65 24.70 13.21
C LYS A 199 -8.83 25.41 14.56
N GLU A 200 -8.74 24.69 15.68
CA GLU A 200 -9.12 25.15 17.03
C GLU A 200 -8.24 26.29 17.63
N ASN A 201 -7.35 26.90 16.86
CA ASN A 201 -6.40 27.91 17.34
C ASN A 201 -6.33 29.19 16.48
N SER A 202 -7.43 29.58 15.80
CA SER A 202 -7.50 30.88 15.08
C SER A 202 -8.77 31.67 15.40
#